data_AF-X1M6Y8-F1
#
_entry.id   AF-X1M6Y8-F1
#
_cell.length_a   1.000
_cell.length_b   1.000
_cell.length_c   1.000
_cell.angle_alpha   90.00
_cell.angle_beta   90.00
_cell.angle_gamma   90.00
#
_symmetry.space_group_name_H-M   'P 1'
#
loop_
_entity.id
_entity.type
_entity.pdbx_description
1 polymer ?
#
loop_
_entity_poly.entity_id
_entity_poly.type
_entity_poly.pdbx_seq_one_letter_code
_entity_poly.pdbx_strand_id
1 'polypeptide(L)'
;MIVKKAKRIPVECVVRGYLSGSAWAEYQQHGTVSGFLLPKVLQESQELSQPLFTPTTKAESGHDLPLSMDEMKGLAGEALAEEVKEKSLAIYSYAQQYARARGIIIADTKMEFGVDNDKLILIDELLTPDSSRFWDASLYEIGRSQPSYDKQPVRDWLVEAGWNKEPPAPMLPLDVIEATTKRYEQGYERLAGRKLK
;
A
#
# COMPACT_ATOMS: atom_id res chain seq x y z
N MET A 1 9.59 -18.78 2.51
CA MET A 1 9.57 -19.11 1.06
C MET A 1 11.00 -19.31 0.58
N ILE A 2 11.22 -20.21 -0.38
CA ILE A 2 12.46 -20.25 -1.16
C ILE A 2 12.23 -19.34 -2.38
N VAL A 3 13.09 -18.35 -2.58
CA VAL A 3 12.94 -17.33 -3.64
C VAL A 3 14.19 -17.26 -4.51
N LYS A 4 14.07 -16.70 -5.72
CA LYS A 4 15.19 -16.43 -6.62
C LYS A 4 15.74 -15.04 -6.34
N LYS A 5 17.07 -14.90 -6.24
CA LYS A 5 17.73 -13.59 -6.13
C LYS A 5 17.59 -12.83 -7.45
N ALA A 6 17.12 -11.59 -7.38
CA ALA A 6 16.93 -10.69 -8.52
C ALA A 6 17.78 -9.42 -8.35
N LYS A 7 18.09 -8.73 -9.46
CA LYS A 7 18.60 -7.35 -9.39
C LYS A 7 17.41 -6.41 -9.18
N ARG A 8 17.23 -5.95 -7.94
CA ARG A 8 16.11 -5.06 -7.57
C ARG A 8 16.16 -3.73 -8.35
N ILE A 9 15.00 -3.25 -8.76
CA ILE A 9 14.78 -1.89 -9.26
C ILE A 9 14.57 -0.98 -8.03
N PRO A 10 15.32 0.12 -7.86
CA PRO A 10 15.31 0.93 -6.63
C PRO A 10 14.11 1.88 -6.55
N VAL A 11 12.90 1.35 -6.75
CA VAL A 11 11.64 2.09 -6.82
C VAL A 11 10.57 1.32 -6.07
N GLU A 12 9.86 1.99 -5.17
CA GLU A 12 8.64 1.42 -4.61
C GLU A 12 7.46 1.73 -5.53
N CYS A 13 6.82 0.67 -6.01
CA CYS A 13 5.77 0.75 -7.03
C CYS A 13 4.41 0.81 -6.35
N VAL A 14 4.03 2.00 -5.87
CA VAL A 14 2.76 2.19 -5.17
C VAL A 14 1.63 2.44 -6.16
N VAL A 15 0.55 1.68 -6.03
CA VAL A 15 -0.72 1.91 -6.76
C VAL A 15 -1.82 2.24 -5.78
N ARG A 16 -2.61 3.27 -6.09
CA ARG A 16 -3.70 3.78 -5.26
C ARG A 16 -5.00 3.76 -6.03
N GLY A 17 -6.03 3.09 -5.52
CA GLY A 17 -7.39 3.23 -6.03
C GLY A 17 -8.27 4.11 -5.16
N TYR A 18 -7.82 4.46 -3.95
CA TYR A 18 -8.56 5.31 -3.03
C TYR A 18 -7.65 6.42 -2.49
N LEU A 19 -8.23 7.58 -2.20
CA LEU A 19 -7.51 8.74 -1.69
C LEU A 19 -7.38 8.68 -0.17
N SER A 20 -6.27 8.14 0.34
CA SER A 20 -6.03 8.01 1.79
C SER A 20 -4.55 8.16 2.14
N GLY A 21 -4.25 8.25 3.44
CA GLY A 21 -2.89 8.37 3.96
C GLY A 21 -2.14 9.59 3.40
N SER A 22 -0.89 9.39 2.99
CA SER A 22 -0.05 10.48 2.45
C SER A 22 -0.63 11.11 1.18
N ALA A 23 -1.34 10.35 0.35
CA ALA A 23 -2.00 10.90 -0.84
C ALA A 23 -3.14 11.86 -0.47
N TRP A 24 -3.93 11.53 0.56
CA TRP A 24 -4.95 12.45 1.06
C TRP A 24 -4.32 13.71 1.68
N ALA A 25 -3.26 13.55 2.46
CA ALA A 25 -2.56 14.68 3.07
C ALA A 25 -1.99 15.65 2.02
N GLU A 26 -1.35 15.15 0.96
CA GLU A 26 -0.87 15.98 -0.16
C GLU A 26 -2.03 16.65 -0.88
N TYR A 27 -3.10 15.91 -1.17
CA TYR A 27 -4.26 16.45 -1.87
C TYR A 27 -4.94 17.58 -1.08
N GLN A 28 -5.04 17.48 0.23
CA GLN A 28 -5.59 18.55 1.07
C GLN A 28 -4.75 19.82 1.01
N GLN A 29 -3.43 19.70 0.91
CA GLN A 29 -2.51 20.85 0.93
C GLN A 29 -2.33 21.48 -0.46
N HIS A 30 -2.27 20.65 -1.50
CA HIS A 30 -1.82 21.07 -2.84
C HIS A 30 -2.82 20.73 -3.95
N GLY A 31 -3.86 19.94 -3.68
CA GLY A 31 -4.78 19.43 -4.70
C GLY A 31 -4.14 18.38 -5.62
N THR A 32 -3.01 17.80 -5.21
CA THR A 32 -2.23 16.83 -5.99
C THR A 32 -2.05 15.51 -5.25
N VAL A 33 -1.73 14.45 -6.00
CA VAL A 33 -1.21 13.19 -5.47
C VAL A 33 0.03 12.84 -6.25
N SER A 34 1.19 12.81 -5.61
CA SER A 34 2.50 12.64 -6.26
C SER A 34 2.69 13.61 -7.44
N GLY A 35 2.25 14.86 -7.26
CA GLY A 35 2.30 15.90 -8.29
C GLY A 35 1.19 15.85 -9.35
N PHE A 36 0.36 14.81 -9.40
CA PHE A 36 -0.79 14.76 -10.30
C PHE A 36 -1.96 15.58 -9.75
N LEU A 37 -2.38 16.62 -10.47
CA LEU A 37 -3.56 17.41 -10.11
C LEU A 37 -4.84 16.55 -10.14
N LEU A 38 -5.60 16.59 -9.06
CA LEU A 38 -6.90 15.93 -8.95
C LEU A 38 -8.05 16.95 -8.89
N PRO A 39 -9.28 16.55 -9.25
CA PRO A 39 -10.46 17.42 -9.11
C PRO A 39 -10.62 17.92 -7.68
N LYS A 40 -11.03 19.18 -7.46
CA LYS A 40 -11.08 19.84 -6.13
C LYS A 40 -12.18 19.37 -5.17
N VAL A 41 -12.94 18.34 -5.52
CA VAL A 41 -14.15 17.92 -4.79
C VAL A 41 -14.03 16.54 -4.16
N LEU A 42 -12.82 15.98 -4.12
CA LEU A 42 -12.60 14.65 -3.56
C LEU A 42 -12.60 14.71 -2.03
N GLN A 43 -13.17 13.68 -1.43
CA GLN A 43 -13.23 13.50 0.02
C GLN A 43 -12.25 12.41 0.47
N GLU A 44 -11.96 12.36 1.77
CA GLU A 44 -11.09 11.32 2.34
C GLU A 44 -11.64 9.93 2.04
N SER A 45 -10.76 9.00 1.70
CA SER A 45 -11.07 7.62 1.35
C SER A 45 -11.99 7.47 0.14
N GLN A 46 -12.18 8.51 -0.67
CA GLN A 46 -12.94 8.40 -1.91
C GLN A 46 -12.21 7.54 -2.95
N GLU A 47 -12.95 6.68 -3.64
CA GLU A 47 -12.45 5.93 -4.79
C GLU A 47 -12.08 6.88 -5.94
N LEU A 48 -10.90 6.65 -6.53
CA LEU A 48 -10.41 7.38 -7.69
C LEU A 48 -11.06 6.85 -8.96
N SER A 49 -11.27 7.72 -9.94
CA SER A 49 -11.88 7.31 -11.22
C SER A 49 -11.05 6.25 -11.96
N GLN A 50 -9.73 6.28 -11.77
CA GLN A 50 -8.79 5.26 -12.21
C GLN A 50 -7.69 5.11 -11.15
N PRO A 51 -7.13 3.90 -10.96
CA PRO A 51 -6.00 3.72 -10.09
C PRO A 51 -4.79 4.55 -10.55
N LEU A 52 -4.12 5.19 -9.61
CA LEU A 52 -2.92 5.99 -9.87
C LEU A 52 -1.68 5.18 -9.53
N PHE A 53 -0.72 5.17 -10.45
CA PHE A 53 0.63 4.71 -10.18
C PHE A 53 1.46 5.89 -9.65
N THR A 54 1.88 5.79 -8.39
CA THR A 54 2.57 6.86 -7.65
C THR A 54 3.91 6.32 -7.12
N PRO A 55 4.94 6.18 -7.97
CA PRO A 55 6.19 5.58 -7.55
C PRO A 55 6.91 6.45 -6.53
N THR A 56 7.70 5.85 -5.67
CA THR A 56 8.60 6.56 -4.75
C THR A 56 10.02 6.02 -4.85
N THR A 57 10.98 6.82 -4.40
CA THR A 57 12.33 6.32 -4.13
C THR A 57 12.27 5.22 -3.08
N LYS A 58 13.36 4.46 -2.97
CA LYS A 58 13.58 3.55 -1.86
C LYS A 58 14.81 4.00 -1.10
N ALA A 59 14.61 4.78 -0.05
CA ALA A 59 15.69 5.33 0.76
C ALA A 59 16.32 4.23 1.64
N GLU A 60 17.66 4.16 1.69
CA GLU A 60 18.36 3.29 2.66
C GLU A 60 18.27 3.86 4.09
N SER A 61 18.04 5.16 4.21
CA SER A 61 17.82 5.89 5.45
C SER A 61 16.93 7.11 5.19
N GLY A 62 15.98 7.40 6.08
CA GLY A 62 15.02 8.50 5.92
C GLY A 62 13.68 8.04 5.34
N HIS A 63 12.93 8.98 4.76
CA HIS A 63 11.62 8.71 4.15
C HIS A 63 11.72 8.56 2.64
N ASP A 64 10.92 7.65 2.08
CA ASP A 64 10.74 7.54 0.65
C ASP A 64 10.07 8.80 0.09
N LEU A 65 10.55 9.25 -1.08
CA LEU A 65 10.11 10.48 -1.72
C LEU A 65 9.36 10.16 -3.00
N PRO A 66 8.28 10.89 -3.35
CA PRO A 66 7.61 10.73 -4.64
C PRO A 66 8.58 10.85 -5.81
N LEU A 67 8.37 10.00 -6.83
CA LEU A 67 9.05 10.07 -8.11
C LEU A 67 8.05 10.40 -9.22
N SER A 68 8.47 11.28 -10.12
CA SER A 68 7.83 11.41 -11.43
C SER A 68 8.17 10.19 -12.31
N MET A 69 7.35 9.97 -13.35
CA MET A 69 7.66 8.94 -14.34
C MET A 69 9.00 9.19 -15.04
N ASP A 70 9.36 10.44 -15.32
CA ASP A 70 10.63 10.77 -15.99
C ASP A 70 11.84 10.45 -15.10
N GLU A 71 11.75 10.72 -13.80
CA GLU A 71 12.79 10.32 -12.85
C GLU A 71 12.90 8.79 -12.75
N MET A 72 11.76 8.08 -12.70
CA MET A 72 11.74 6.62 -12.71
C MET A 72 12.37 6.05 -13.99
N LYS A 73 12.09 6.64 -15.16
CA LYS A 73 12.72 6.27 -16.44
C LYS A 73 14.23 6.50 -16.41
N GLY A 74 14.69 7.58 -15.79
CA GLY A 74 16.11 7.83 -15.57
C GLY A 74 16.80 6.77 -14.69
N LEU A 75 16.09 6.21 -13.71
CA LEU A 75 16.61 5.20 -12.78
C LEU A 75 16.56 3.77 -13.34
N ALA A 76 15.47 3.39 -14.01
CA ALA A 76 15.19 2.02 -14.44
C ALA A 76 15.37 1.78 -15.94
N GLY A 77 15.44 2.84 -16.74
CA GLY A 77 15.31 2.79 -18.20
C GLY A 77 13.84 2.88 -18.65
N GLU A 78 13.61 3.46 -19.83
CA GLU A 78 12.26 3.79 -20.30
C GLU A 78 11.35 2.56 -20.46
N ALA A 79 11.80 1.55 -21.21
CA ALA A 79 11.01 0.35 -21.46
C ALA A 79 10.63 -0.37 -20.17
N LEU A 80 11.56 -0.48 -19.22
CA LEU A 80 11.34 -1.15 -17.95
C LEU A 80 10.40 -0.36 -17.04
N ALA A 81 10.52 0.98 -17.01
CA ALA A 81 9.64 1.82 -16.20
C ALA A 81 8.18 1.75 -16.66
N GLU A 82 7.95 1.77 -17.98
CA GLU A 82 6.60 1.61 -18.54
C GLU A 82 6.04 0.20 -18.29
N GLU A 83 6.86 -0.85 -18.44
CA GLU A 83 6.45 -2.22 -18.12
C GLU A 83 6.07 -2.37 -16.64
N VAL A 84 6.89 -1.83 -15.73
CA VAL A 84 6.61 -1.85 -14.28
C VAL A 84 5.29 -1.15 -13.96
N LYS A 85 5.04 0.03 -14.54
CA LYS A 85 3.78 0.75 -14.36
C LYS A 85 2.60 -0.06 -14.85
N GLU A 86 2.68 -0.63 -16.06
CA GLU A 86 1.63 -1.47 -16.64
C GLU A 86 1.32 -2.68 -15.75
N LYS A 87 2.35 -3.43 -15.34
CA LYS A 87 2.16 -4.61 -14.48
C LYS A 87 1.65 -4.25 -13.09
N SER A 88 2.12 -3.15 -12.51
CA SER A 88 1.64 -2.66 -11.21
C SER A 88 0.14 -2.37 -11.25
N LEU A 89 -0.33 -1.62 -12.25
CA LEU A 89 -1.73 -1.31 -12.44
C LEU A 89 -2.57 -2.57 -12.69
N ALA A 90 -2.10 -3.48 -13.55
CA ALA A 90 -2.79 -4.72 -13.85
C ALA A 90 -2.96 -5.63 -12.62
N ILE A 91 -1.89 -5.81 -11.83
CA ILE A 91 -1.90 -6.58 -10.59
C ILE A 91 -2.88 -5.96 -9.59
N TYR A 92 -2.79 -4.65 -9.38
CA TYR A 92 -3.68 -3.94 -8.46
C TYR A 92 -5.15 -4.07 -8.88
N SER A 93 -5.48 -3.82 -10.15
CA SER A 93 -6.86 -3.91 -10.65
C SER A 93 -7.44 -5.31 -10.48
N TYR A 94 -6.66 -6.36 -10.79
CA TYR A 94 -7.09 -7.73 -10.58
C TYR A 94 -7.34 -8.02 -9.09
N ALA A 95 -6.40 -7.65 -8.22
CA ALA A 95 -6.48 -7.89 -6.79
C ALA A 95 -7.64 -7.13 -6.13
N GLN A 96 -7.85 -5.87 -6.52
CA GLN A 96 -8.94 -5.03 -6.04
C GLN A 96 -10.30 -5.68 -6.37
N GLN A 97 -10.50 -6.11 -7.61
CA GLN A 97 -11.75 -6.79 -8.02
C GLN A 97 -11.96 -8.10 -7.25
N TYR A 98 -10.91 -8.91 -7.14
CA TYR A 98 -10.95 -10.18 -6.42
C TYR A 98 -11.30 -10.02 -4.93
N ALA A 99 -10.67 -9.04 -4.26
CA ALA A 99 -10.89 -8.74 -2.85
C ALA A 99 -12.27 -8.10 -2.60
N ARG A 100 -12.72 -7.22 -3.50
CA ARG A 100 -14.03 -6.56 -3.40
C ARG A 100 -15.17 -7.57 -3.37
N ALA A 101 -15.10 -8.60 -4.21
CA ALA A 101 -16.04 -9.72 -4.22
C ALA A 101 -16.07 -10.53 -2.90
N ARG A 102 -15.07 -10.34 -2.03
CA ARG A 102 -14.92 -10.98 -0.71
C ARG A 102 -15.11 -10.00 0.45
N GLY A 103 -15.69 -8.83 0.17
CA GLY A 103 -15.97 -7.82 1.19
C GLY A 103 -14.74 -7.08 1.72
N ILE A 104 -13.64 -7.05 0.95
CA ILE A 104 -12.42 -6.31 1.29
C ILE A 104 -12.13 -5.27 0.22
N ILE A 105 -11.83 -4.05 0.63
CA ILE A 105 -11.29 -3.00 -0.26
C ILE A 105 -9.77 -3.00 -0.12
N ILE A 106 -9.07 -2.94 -1.24
CA ILE A 106 -7.63 -2.65 -1.28
C ILE A 106 -7.48 -1.17 -1.64
N ALA A 107 -7.21 -0.32 -0.66
CA ALA A 107 -7.16 1.12 -0.90
C ALA A 107 -5.93 1.51 -1.74
N ASP A 108 -4.80 0.93 -1.37
CA ASP A 108 -3.52 1.05 -2.05
C ASP A 108 -2.63 -0.15 -1.74
N THR A 109 -1.60 -0.35 -2.55
CA THR A 109 -0.56 -1.36 -2.34
C THR A 109 0.79 -0.88 -2.85
N LYS A 110 1.86 -1.27 -2.15
CA LYS A 110 3.24 -1.19 -2.60
C LYS A 110 3.64 -2.52 -3.25
N MET A 111 4.33 -2.46 -4.37
CA MET A 111 5.01 -3.59 -5.00
C MET A 111 6.49 -3.29 -5.17
N GLU A 112 7.31 -4.33 -5.24
CA GLU A 112 8.71 -4.21 -5.65
C GLU A 112 8.97 -5.16 -6.81
N PHE A 113 9.84 -4.70 -7.72
CA PHE A 113 10.23 -5.47 -8.89
C PHE A 113 11.74 -5.60 -8.96
N GLY A 114 12.19 -6.68 -9.60
CA GLY A 114 13.57 -6.91 -9.95
C GLY A 114 13.68 -7.43 -11.37
N VAL A 115 14.92 -7.54 -11.83
CA VAL A 115 15.27 -8.12 -13.12
C VAL A 115 16.11 -9.37 -12.91
N ASP A 116 15.76 -10.43 -13.64
CA ASP A 116 16.55 -11.66 -13.74
C ASP A 116 16.61 -12.09 -15.20
N ASN A 117 17.83 -12.16 -15.78
CA ASN A 117 18.05 -12.48 -17.20
C ASN A 117 17.17 -11.64 -18.14
N ASP A 118 17.19 -10.31 -17.95
CA ASP A 118 16.41 -9.32 -18.70
C ASP A 118 14.88 -9.48 -18.62
N LYS A 119 14.38 -10.29 -17.67
CA LYS A 119 12.95 -10.42 -17.39
C LYS A 119 12.58 -9.68 -16.12
N LEU A 120 11.55 -8.85 -16.23
CA LEU A 120 10.89 -8.25 -15.08
C LEU A 120 10.24 -9.34 -14.23
N ILE A 121 10.54 -9.35 -12.94
CA ILE A 121 9.95 -10.25 -11.96
C ILE A 121 9.46 -9.47 -10.76
N LEU A 122 8.28 -9.86 -10.27
CA LEU A 122 7.80 -9.39 -8.98
C LEU A 122 8.67 -10.00 -7.88
N ILE A 123 9.09 -9.18 -6.93
CA ILE A 123 9.86 -9.59 -5.75
C ILE A 123 9.12 -9.12 -4.49
N ASP A 124 9.79 -9.26 -3.33
CA ASP A 124 9.25 -8.87 -2.03
C ASP A 124 7.95 -9.63 -1.69
N GLU A 125 7.21 -9.16 -0.68
CA GLU A 125 5.83 -9.55 -0.45
C GLU A 125 4.86 -8.82 -1.40
N LEU A 126 3.67 -9.42 -1.60
CA LEU A 126 2.62 -8.86 -2.45
C LEU A 126 1.29 -8.97 -1.73
N LEU A 127 0.55 -7.85 -1.66
CA LEU A 127 -0.85 -7.80 -1.21
C LEU A 127 -1.03 -8.39 0.19
N THR A 128 -0.15 -8.00 1.10
CA THR A 128 -0.22 -8.30 2.53
C THR A 128 -0.68 -7.07 3.30
N PRO A 129 -1.21 -7.19 4.53
CA PRO A 129 -1.61 -6.01 5.31
C PRO A 129 -0.44 -5.08 5.69
N ASP A 130 0.80 -5.51 5.45
CA ASP A 130 2.00 -4.70 5.65
C ASP A 130 2.35 -3.89 4.39
N SER A 131 2.10 -4.46 3.21
CA SER A 131 2.33 -3.82 1.91
C SER A 131 1.09 -3.12 1.34
N SER A 132 -0.09 -3.33 1.92
CA SER A 132 -1.38 -2.81 1.42
C SER A 132 -2.30 -2.34 2.54
N ARG A 133 -3.11 -1.33 2.24
CA ARG A 133 -4.24 -0.93 3.10
C ARG A 133 -5.49 -1.72 2.74
N PHE A 134 -5.92 -2.59 3.64
CA PHE A 134 -7.15 -3.36 3.50
C PHE A 134 -8.26 -2.81 4.38
N TRP A 135 -9.43 -2.52 3.82
CA TRP A 135 -10.59 -2.06 4.57
C TRP A 135 -11.75 -3.03 4.49
N ASP A 136 -12.56 -3.10 5.55
CA ASP A 136 -13.83 -3.85 5.52
C ASP A 136 -14.82 -3.10 4.64
N ALA A 137 -15.25 -3.72 3.53
CA ALA A 137 -16.17 -3.11 2.59
C ALA A 137 -17.54 -2.78 3.22
N SER A 138 -17.93 -3.48 4.30
CA SER A 138 -19.20 -3.24 4.99
C SER A 138 -19.18 -2.01 5.91
N LEU A 139 -17.99 -1.53 6.28
CA LEU A 139 -17.80 -0.35 7.15
C LEU A 139 -17.31 0.88 6.37
N TYR A 140 -17.10 0.72 5.06
CA TYR A 140 -16.54 1.74 4.19
C TYR A 140 -17.47 2.93 4.04
N GLU A 141 -16.94 4.13 4.32
CA GLU A 141 -17.68 5.38 4.19
C GLU A 141 -16.77 6.51 3.69
N ILE A 142 -17.18 7.22 2.64
CA ILE A 142 -16.44 8.36 2.09
C ILE A 142 -16.45 9.53 3.09
N GLY A 143 -15.36 10.28 3.17
CA GLY A 143 -15.25 11.48 3.99
C GLY A 143 -14.66 11.26 5.39
N ARG A 144 -14.16 10.05 5.68
CA ARG A 144 -13.47 9.73 6.93
C ARG A 144 -12.33 8.73 6.74
N SER A 145 -11.58 8.48 7.82
CA SER A 145 -10.64 7.36 7.90
C SER A 145 -11.37 6.03 8.03
N GLN A 146 -10.77 4.96 7.51
CA GLN A 146 -11.40 3.63 7.44
C GLN A 146 -10.82 2.68 8.48
N PRO A 147 -11.64 1.81 9.10
CA PRO A 147 -11.14 0.67 9.85
C PRO A 147 -10.30 -0.24 8.94
N SER A 148 -9.03 -0.40 9.28
CA SER A 148 -8.07 -1.19 8.51
C SER A 148 -7.83 -2.56 9.15
N TYR A 149 -7.65 -3.58 8.31
CA TYR A 149 -7.16 -4.90 8.71
C TYR A 149 -5.65 -4.93 8.98
N ASP A 150 -4.98 -3.77 8.92
CA ASP A 150 -3.56 -3.62 9.18
C ASP A 150 -3.27 -3.37 10.68
N LYS A 151 -2.10 -2.77 10.92
CA LYS A 151 -1.53 -2.38 12.21
C LYS A 151 -2.33 -1.30 12.98
N GLN A 152 -3.58 -1.02 12.63
CA GLN A 152 -4.40 -0.01 13.30
C GLN A 152 -4.50 -0.21 14.83
N PRO A 153 -4.71 -1.41 15.42
CA PRO A 153 -4.72 -1.57 16.88
C PRO A 153 -3.40 -1.14 17.53
N VAL A 154 -2.29 -1.48 16.88
CA VAL A 154 -0.94 -1.13 17.33
C VAL A 154 -0.73 0.38 17.26
N ARG A 155 -1.15 1.02 16.15
CA ARG A 155 -1.06 2.48 15.97
C ARG A 155 -1.87 3.23 17.02
N ASP A 156 -3.12 2.83 17.23
CA ASP A 156 -4.03 3.46 18.19
C ASP A 156 -3.46 3.36 19.60
N TRP A 157 -3.02 2.15 19.99
CA TRP A 157 -2.45 1.93 21.31
C TRP A 157 -1.14 2.70 21.54
N LEU A 158 -0.25 2.78 20.54
CA LEU A 158 1.00 3.53 20.66
C LEU A 158 0.77 5.04 20.82
N VAL A 159 -0.25 5.58 20.16
CA VAL A 159 -0.67 6.98 20.33
C VAL A 159 -1.24 7.20 21.72
N GLU A 160 -2.12 6.32 22.19
CA GLU A 160 -2.71 6.40 23.53
C GLU A 160 -1.65 6.25 24.64
N ALA A 161 -0.66 5.39 24.44
CA ALA A 161 0.48 5.22 25.32
C ALA A 161 1.46 6.42 25.31
N GLY A 162 1.23 7.42 24.46
CA GLY A 162 2.05 8.63 24.37
C GLY A 162 3.43 8.39 23.74
N TRP A 163 3.59 7.35 22.92
CA TRP A 163 4.88 7.07 22.29
C TRP A 163 5.26 8.17 21.29
N ASN A 164 6.47 8.72 21.45
CA ASN A 164 7.01 9.80 20.63
C ASN A 164 7.46 9.38 19.22
N LYS A 165 7.24 8.10 18.84
CA LYS A 165 7.67 7.48 17.58
C LYS A 165 9.18 7.29 17.44
N GLU A 166 9.94 7.47 18.53
CA GLU A 166 11.38 7.22 18.57
C GLU A 166 11.69 5.88 19.25
N PRO A 167 12.65 5.09 18.75
CA PRO A 167 13.07 3.86 19.41
C PRO A 167 13.64 4.10 20.83
N PRO A 168 13.44 3.16 21.77
CA PRO A 168 12.66 1.93 21.64
C PRO A 168 11.15 2.18 21.81
N ALA A 169 10.34 1.44 21.05
CA ALA A 169 8.89 1.41 21.25
C ALA A 169 8.51 0.64 22.53
N PRO A 170 7.43 1.02 23.23
CA PRO A 170 6.96 0.27 24.39
C PRO A 170 6.44 -1.12 24.00
N MET A 171 6.46 -2.05 24.96
CA MET A 171 5.96 -3.43 24.76
C MET A 171 4.44 -3.41 24.63
N LEU A 172 3.91 -4.05 23.57
CA LEU A 172 2.48 -4.12 23.31
C LEU A 172 1.78 -5.07 24.29
N PRO A 173 0.68 -4.69 24.95
CA PRO A 173 -0.04 -5.58 25.83
C PRO A 173 -0.69 -6.73 25.04
N LEU A 174 -0.98 -7.84 25.74
CA LEU A 174 -1.43 -9.07 25.11
C LEU A 174 -2.73 -8.90 24.31
N ASP A 175 -3.65 -8.09 24.80
CA ASP A 175 -4.92 -7.80 24.13
C ASP A 175 -4.73 -7.09 22.78
N VAL A 176 -3.76 -6.17 22.67
CA VAL A 176 -3.41 -5.50 21.40
C VAL A 176 -2.77 -6.50 20.44
N ILE A 177 -1.92 -7.40 20.94
CA ILE A 177 -1.30 -8.46 20.14
C ILE A 177 -2.39 -9.41 19.59
N GLU A 178 -3.27 -9.91 20.45
CA GLU A 178 -4.37 -10.81 20.09
C GLU A 178 -5.35 -10.15 19.12
N ALA A 179 -5.72 -8.89 19.36
CA ALA A 179 -6.59 -8.13 18.47
C ALA A 179 -5.96 -7.94 17.09
N THR A 180 -4.64 -7.69 17.04
CA THR A 180 -3.90 -7.56 15.78
C THR A 180 -3.86 -8.92 15.06
N THR A 181 -3.45 -10.00 15.73
CA THR A 181 -3.44 -11.36 15.15
C THR A 181 -4.79 -11.73 14.55
N LYS A 182 -5.88 -11.51 15.28
CA LYS A 182 -7.24 -11.83 14.82
C LYS A 182 -7.62 -11.07 13.54
N ARG A 183 -7.18 -9.82 13.38
CA ARG A 183 -7.44 -9.04 12.14
C ARG A 183 -6.70 -9.63 10.94
N TYR A 184 -5.44 -10.03 11.11
CA TYR A 184 -4.67 -10.69 10.04
C TYR A 184 -5.30 -12.03 9.65
N GLU A 185 -5.71 -12.85 10.63
CA GLU A 185 -6.40 -14.12 10.38
C GLU A 185 -7.72 -13.92 9.64
N GLN A 186 -8.53 -12.94 10.03
CA GLN A 186 -9.79 -12.61 9.37
C GLN A 186 -9.58 -12.14 7.92
N GLY A 187 -8.60 -11.26 7.70
CA GLY A 187 -8.24 -10.80 6.35
C GLY A 187 -7.79 -11.96 5.47
N TYR A 188 -6.93 -12.83 6.00
CA TYR A 188 -6.49 -14.04 5.30
C TYR A 188 -7.66 -14.98 4.97
N GLU A 189 -8.52 -15.29 5.95
CA GLU A 189 -9.63 -16.23 5.77
C GLU A 189 -10.61 -15.73 4.71
N ARG A 190 -10.93 -14.43 4.69
CA ARG A 190 -11.79 -13.83 3.66
C ARG A 190 -11.14 -13.90 2.27
N LEU A 191 -9.86 -13.54 2.14
CA LEU A 191 -9.18 -13.50 0.83
C LEU A 191 -8.88 -14.90 0.28
N ALA A 192 -8.38 -15.80 1.13
CA ALA A 192 -7.93 -17.14 0.76
C ALA A 192 -9.06 -18.19 0.82
N GLY A 193 -10.19 -17.88 1.46
CA GLY A 193 -11.31 -18.82 1.65
C GLY A 193 -11.00 -19.99 2.57
N ARG A 194 -9.96 -19.89 3.41
CA ARG A 194 -9.51 -20.93 4.34
C ARG A 194 -8.83 -20.32 5.56
N LYS A 195 -8.85 -21.04 6.68
CA LYS A 195 -8.13 -20.62 7.90
C LYS A 195 -6.62 -20.73 7.73
N LEU A 196 -5.92 -19.81 8.38
CA LEU A 196 -4.48 -19.92 8.56
C LEU A 196 -4.20 -21.15 9.44
N LYS A 197 -3.21 -21.97 9.05
CA LYS A 197 -2.84 -23.20 9.74
C LYS A 197 -1.63 -22.96 10.63
#